data_AF-A0AAE3GID1-F1
#
_entry.id   AF-A0AAE3GID1-F1
#
_cell.length_a   1.000
_cell.length_b   1.000
_cell.length_c   1.000
_cell.angle_alpha   90.00
_cell.angle_beta   90.00
_cell.angle_gamma   90.00
#
_symmetry.space_group_name_H-M   'P 1'
#
loop_
_entity.id
_entity.type
_entity.pdbx_description
1 polymer ?
#
loop_
_entity_poly.entity_id
_entity_poly.type
_entity_poly.pdbx_seq_one_letter_code
_entity_poly.pdbx_strand_id
1 'polypeptide(L)' 'MGREILLDSWVKVSGSCEITCDLVGDEAQFRFVGDGSSELELIMTEAALEKFVPICADALRGMHGEQQAEQSGESAQ' A
#
# COMPACT_ATOMS: atom_id res chain seq x y z
N MET A 1 -25.11 15.14 -1.17
CA MET A 1 -24.50 14.88 0.15
C MET A 1 -23.64 13.64 0.00
N GLY A 2 -22.34 13.82 -0.31
CA GLY A 2 -21.40 12.69 -0.32
C GLY A 2 -21.02 12.34 1.11
N ARG A 3 -21.21 11.08 1.50
CA ARG A 3 -20.61 10.55 2.74
C ARG A 3 -19.16 10.21 2.40
N GLU A 4 -18.25 11.12 2.70
CA GLU A 4 -16.82 10.79 2.71
C GLU A 4 -16.57 9.89 3.93
N ILE A 5 -15.99 8.71 3.70
CA ILE A 5 -15.43 7.90 4.78
C ILE A 5 -14.09 8.55 5.14
N LEU A 6 -14.09 9.40 6.17
CA LEU A 6 -12.87 9.88 6.82
C LEU A 6 -12.33 8.74 7.69
N LEU A 7 -11.42 7.94 7.12
CA LEU A 7 -10.67 6.95 7.88
C LEU A 7 -9.51 7.69 8.60
N ASP A 8 -9.68 7.98 9.90
CA ASP A 8 -8.73 8.74 10.72
C ASP A 8 -7.59 7.90 11.31
N SER A 9 -7.34 6.71 10.74
CA SER A 9 -6.32 5.79 11.26
C SER A 9 -5.40 5.31 10.16
N TRP A 10 -4.10 5.60 10.32
CA TRP A 10 -3.06 5.01 9.51
C TRP A 10 -2.86 3.55 9.92
N VAL A 11 -2.93 2.64 8.94
CA VAL A 11 -2.59 1.22 9.12
C VAL A 11 -1.24 0.98 8.45
N LYS A 12 -0.30 0.37 9.19
CA LYS A 12 1.01 -0.03 8.65
C LYS A 12 0.91 -1.45 8.10
N VAL A 13 1.02 -1.59 6.78
CA VAL A 13 1.24 -2.89 6.12
C VAL A 13 2.74 -3.16 6.07
N SER A 14 3.20 -4.23 6.73
CA SER A 14 4.62 -4.60 6.79
C SER A 14 4.94 -5.74 5.82
N GLY A 15 6.23 -6.02 5.59
CA GLY A 15 6.65 -7.12 4.72
C GLY A 15 6.29 -8.52 5.23
N SER A 16 5.89 -8.68 6.51
CA SER A 16 5.37 -9.96 7.04
C SER A 16 3.85 -10.11 6.87
N CYS A 17 3.16 -9.08 6.40
CA CYS A 17 1.71 -9.12 6.20
C CYS A 17 1.36 -10.02 5.01
N GLU A 18 0.44 -10.96 5.23
CA GLU A 18 -0.13 -11.75 4.14
C GLU A 18 -1.16 -10.89 3.38
N ILE A 19 -1.03 -10.86 2.04
CA ILE A 19 -1.93 -10.12 1.16
C ILE A 19 -2.56 -11.11 0.19
N THR A 20 -3.87 -11.29 0.29
CA THR A 20 -4.66 -12.09 -0.66
C THR A 20 -5.59 -11.19 -1.46
N CYS A 21 -5.93 -11.60 -2.68
CA CYS A 21 -6.85 -10.87 -3.54
C CYS A 21 -7.76 -11.86 -4.27
N ASP A 22 -9.07 -11.63 -4.15
CA ASP A 22 -10.10 -12.36 -4.87
C ASP A 22 -10.81 -11.42 -5.86
N LEU A 23 -11.13 -11.92 -7.05
CA LEU A 23 -11.89 -11.17 -8.05
C LEU A 23 -13.37 -11.57 -7.98
N VAL A 24 -14.24 -10.59 -7.78
CA VAL A 24 -15.70 -10.77 -7.71
C VAL A 24 -16.36 -9.80 -8.68
N GLY A 25 -16.71 -10.29 -9.88
CA GLY A 25 -17.23 -9.44 -10.94
C GLY A 25 -16.14 -8.50 -11.48
N ASP A 26 -16.39 -7.19 -11.40
CA ASP A 26 -15.49 -6.09 -11.79
C ASP A 26 -14.72 -5.49 -10.60
N GLU A 27 -14.79 -6.14 -9.45
CA GLU A 27 -14.13 -5.72 -8.21
C GLU A 27 -13.03 -6.70 -7.79
N ALA A 28 -11.95 -6.15 -7.25
CA ALA A 28 -10.90 -6.85 -6.55
C ALA A 28 -11.04 -6.65 -5.04
N GLN A 29 -11.14 -7.73 -4.29
CA GLN A 29 -11.26 -7.74 -2.83
C GLN A 29 -9.92 -8.14 -2.23
N PHE A 30 -9.19 -7.17 -1.68
CA PHE A 30 -7.93 -7.39 -0.99
C PHE A 30 -8.17 -7.65 0.49
N ARG A 31 -7.45 -8.63 1.03
CA ARG A 31 -7.34 -8.86 2.47
C ARG A 31 -5.88 -8.79 2.88
N PHE A 32 -5.60 -7.97 3.88
CA PHE A 32 -4.29 -7.81 4.51
C PHE A 32 -4.37 -8.36 5.94
N VAL A 33 -3.60 -9.40 6.24
CA VAL A 33 -3.59 -10.05 7.56
C VAL A 33 -2.24 -9.83 8.22
N GLY A 34 -2.23 -9.13 9.36
CA GLY A 34 -1.02 -8.86 10.14
C GLY A 34 -0.87 -9.74 11.38
N ASP A 35 0.32 -9.67 11.98
CA ASP A 35 0.65 -10.36 13.24
C ASP A 35 -0.07 -9.68 14.42
N GLY A 36 -1.32 -10.07 14.70
CA GLY A 36 -2.05 -9.56 15.87
C GLY A 36 -3.56 -9.36 15.72
N SER A 37 -4.27 -10.22 14.98
CA SER A 37 -5.72 -10.14 14.73
C SER A 37 -6.22 -8.87 14.03
N SER A 38 -5.31 -8.00 13.61
CA SER A 38 -5.66 -6.83 12.80
C SER A 38 -5.71 -7.24 11.34
N GLU A 39 -6.88 -7.03 10.73
CA GLU A 39 -7.11 -7.21 9.31
C GLU A 39 -7.53 -5.89 8.67
N LEU A 40 -7.14 -5.70 7.43
CA LEU A 40 -7.66 -4.66 6.56
C LEU A 40 -8.26 -5.34 5.34
N GLU A 41 -9.51 -5.01 5.04
CA GLU A 41 -10.17 -5.44 3.81
C GLU A 41 -10.44 -4.20 2.93
N LEU A 42 -10.10 -4.31 1.65
CA LEU A 42 -10.23 -3.22 0.69
C LEU A 42 -10.84 -3.74 -0.60
N ILE A 43 -11.94 -3.13 -1.04
CA ILE A 43 -12.55 -3.42 -2.35
C ILE A 43 -12.16 -2.31 -3.32
N MET A 44 -11.63 -2.70 -4.48
CA MET A 44 -11.23 -1.79 -5.54
C MET A 44 -11.88 -2.19 -6.86
N THR A 45 -12.43 -1.23 -7.60
CA THR A 45 -12.85 -1.46 -8.98
C THR A 45 -11.66 -1.49 -9.93
N GLU A 46 -11.83 -2.03 -11.13
CA GLU A 46 -10.82 -1.99 -12.21
C GLU A 46 -10.26 -0.56 -12.42
N ALA A 47 -11.13 0.44 -12.57
CA ALA A 47 -10.71 1.83 -12.78
C ALA A 47 -9.95 2.44 -11.58
N ALA A 48 -10.17 1.93 -10.36
CA ALA A 48 -9.39 2.33 -9.19
C ALA A 48 -8.00 1.67 -9.21
N LEU A 49 -7.91 0.40 -9.60
CA LEU A 49 -6.64 -0.33 -9.73
C LEU A 49 -5.73 0.29 -10.79
N GLU A 50 -6.27 0.67 -11.94
CA GLU A 50 -5.52 1.35 -13.00
C GLU A 50 -4.83 2.63 -12.52
N LYS A 51 -5.43 3.32 -11.54
CA LYS A 51 -4.85 4.51 -10.91
C LYS A 51 -3.92 4.17 -9.75
N PHE A 52 -4.20 3.09 -9.03
CA PHE A 52 -3.45 2.70 -7.83
C PHE A 52 -2.08 2.10 -8.15
N VAL A 53 -2.01 1.20 -9.12
CA VAL A 53 -0.77 0.53 -9.54
C VAL A 53 0.37 1.52 -9.85
N PRO A 54 0.19 2.58 -10.67
CA PRO A 54 1.27 3.52 -10.94
C PRO A 54 1.69 4.31 -9.69
N ILE A 55 0.75 4.67 -8.80
CA ILE A 55 1.06 5.36 -7.54
C ILE A 55 1.95 4.49 -6.64
N CYS A 56 1.64 3.20 -6.52
CA CYS A 56 2.47 2.26 -5.77
C CYS A 56 3.87 2.11 -6.39
N ALA A 57 3.96 2.03 -7.71
CA ALA A 57 5.23 1.95 -8.41
C ALA A 57 6.08 3.22 -8.21
N ASP A 58 5.44 4.40 -8.26
CA ASP A 58 6.10 5.69 -7.99
C ASP A 58 6.64 5.76 -6.57
N ALA A 59 5.84 5.36 -5.59
CA ALA A 59 6.25 5.33 -4.18
C ALA A 59 7.45 4.38 -3.98
N LEU A 60 7.40 3.17 -4.54
CA LEU A 60 8.50 2.22 -4.45
C LEU A 60 9.79 2.74 -5.10
N ARG A 61 9.66 3.40 -6.26
CA ARG A 61 10.81 4.06 -6.92
C ARG A 61 11.40 5.17 -6.06
N GLY A 62 10.57 5.98 -5.41
CA GLY A 62 11.02 7.00 -4.45
C GLY A 62 11.84 6.40 -3.33
N MET A 63 11.32 5.34 -2.68
CA MET A 63 12.02 4.65 -1.59
C MET A 63 13.37 4.05 -2.03
N HIS A 64 13.44 3.45 -3.22
CA HIS A 64 14.69 2.92 -3.76
C HIS A 64 15.70 4.03 -4.13
N GLY A 65 15.21 5.18 -4.58
CA GLY A 65 16.05 6.34 -4.91
C GLY A 65 16.61 7.05 -3.67
N GLU A 66 15.81 7.16 -2.61
CA GLU A 66 16.21 7.76 -1.32
C GLU A 66 17.29 6.93 -0.62
N GLN A 67 17.20 5.60 -0.69
CA GLN A 67 18.19 4.68 -0.08
C GLN A 67 19.61 4.79 -0.67
N GLN A 68 19.78 5.32 -1.89
CA GLN A 68 21.12 5.50 -2.51
C GLN A 68 21.83 6.78 -2.06
N ALA A 69 21.08 7.81 -1.66
CA ALA A 69 21.67 9.09 -1.22
C ALA A 69 22.28 8.98 0.19
N GLU A 70 21.65 8.21 1.08
CA GLU A 70 22.08 8.08 2.48
C GLU A 70 23.38 7.26 2.64
N GLN A 71 23.63 6.26 1.77
CA GLN A 71 24.87 5.46 1.80
C GLN A 71 26.10 6.20 1.25
N SER A 72 25.92 7.34 0.58
CA SER A 72 27.01 8.12 0.00
C SER A 72 27.56 9.21 0.94
N GLY A 73 26.92 9.43 2.11
CA GLY A 73 27.27 10.49 3.06
C GLY A 73 28.08 10.04 4.29
N GLU A 74 28.17 8.74 4.57
CA GLU A 74 28.76 8.20 5.82
C GLU A 74 30.17 7.64 5.64
N SER A 75 31.05 8.34 4.91
CA SER A 75 32.47 7.98 4.78
C SER A 75 33.44 9.16 4.79
N ALA A 76 33.00 10.33 5.27
CA ALA A 76 33.86 11.50 5.41
C ALA A 76 33.68 12.19 6.76
N GLN A 77 34.15 11.55 7.83
CA GLN A 77 34.60 12.24 9.05
C GLN A 77 35.87 11.57 9.58
#